data_AF-A0AAU3QFD9-F1
#
_entry.id   AF-A0AAU3QFD9-F1
#
_cell.length_a   1.000
_cell.length_b   1.000
_cell.length_c   1.000
_cell.angle_alpha   90.00
_cell.angle_beta   90.00
_cell.angle_gamma   90.00
#
_symmetry.space_group_name_H-M   'P 1'
#
loop_
_entity.id
_entity.type
_entity.pdbx_description
1 polymer ?
#
loop_
_entity_poly.entity_id
_entity_poly.type
_entity_poly.pdbx_seq_one_letter_code
_entity_poly.pdbx_strand_id
1 'polypeptide(L)'
;MRARGVAGTTRGSRALPVAVLILLALLAGCTSAPEPAGKDHWRPEPGTRWQWQLSGRLDPTVDVPVYDIDGFDHGAAAVGDLHRRGRKVICYLSTGAWEDFRPDAGKFPASVRGKGNGWEGEYWLDIRRTDILEPLMERRIEMCAEKGFDAVEPDNMDGYRNRTGFPLTAADQLRYNRLIARLAHRHGLAVGLKNDLGQIPELEPDFDFAVNEQCAQYDECEELTPFVKAGKAVFHVEYELPVARFCADSRRLGLSSLLKKYELGVWRQECPKGRARNG
;
A
#
# COMPACT_ATOMS: atom_id res chain seq x y z
N MET A 1 -26.02 15.81 -81.60
CA MET A 1 -25.11 15.51 -82.73
C MET A 1 -24.77 16.82 -83.42
N ARG A 2 -23.49 17.05 -83.72
CA ARG A 2 -22.80 18.30 -84.20
C ARG A 2 -22.44 19.30 -83.09
N ALA A 3 -21.26 19.90 -83.01
CA ALA A 3 -19.91 19.58 -83.53
C ALA A 3 -18.91 20.56 -82.86
N ARG A 4 -17.73 20.05 -82.50
CA ARG A 4 -16.37 20.66 -82.55
C ARG A 4 -16.16 22.16 -82.23
N GLY A 5 -15.15 22.42 -81.38
CA GLY A 5 -13.95 23.13 -81.87
C GLY A 5 -13.34 24.25 -81.01
N VAL A 6 -12.19 23.93 -80.41
CA VAL A 6 -10.91 24.69 -80.35
C VAL A 6 -10.81 26.07 -79.66
N ALA A 7 -9.98 26.05 -78.60
CA ALA A 7 -8.95 26.98 -78.11
C ALA A 7 -8.93 28.49 -78.47
N GLY A 8 -8.68 29.30 -77.43
CA GLY A 8 -8.10 30.64 -77.52
C GLY A 8 -7.60 31.10 -76.13
N THR A 9 -6.28 31.23 -75.98
CA THR A 9 -5.56 31.70 -74.79
C THR A 9 -5.49 33.22 -74.75
N THR A 10 -5.56 33.85 -73.56
CA THR A 10 -4.87 35.13 -73.28
C THR A 10 -4.61 35.30 -71.78
N ARG A 11 -3.38 35.73 -71.47
CA ARG A 11 -2.80 36.01 -70.14
C ARG A 11 -3.33 37.33 -69.56
N GLY A 12 -3.43 37.39 -68.24
CA GLY A 12 -3.58 38.63 -67.49
C GLY A 12 -3.31 38.39 -66.01
N SER A 13 -2.06 38.59 -65.59
CA SER A 13 -1.53 38.34 -64.25
C SER A 13 -2.27 39.15 -63.17
N ARG A 14 -2.76 38.46 -62.13
CA ARG A 14 -3.41 39.04 -60.97
C ARG A 14 -2.39 39.54 -59.95
N ALA A 15 -2.61 40.75 -59.47
CA ALA A 15 -1.89 41.37 -58.36
C ALA A 15 -2.33 40.78 -57.00
N LEU A 16 -1.38 40.65 -56.10
CA LEU A 16 -1.51 40.48 -54.65
C LEU A 16 -0.48 41.46 -54.04
N PRO A 17 -0.77 42.12 -52.90
CA PRO A 17 -0.66 41.38 -51.65
C PRO A 17 -1.65 41.76 -50.51
N VAL A 18 -1.97 40.72 -49.73
CA VAL A 18 -1.93 40.62 -48.26
C VAL A 18 -2.72 41.63 -47.40
N ALA A 19 -3.80 41.12 -46.78
CA ALA A 19 -4.06 41.28 -45.34
C ALA A 19 -5.13 40.26 -44.90
N VAL A 20 -4.71 39.17 -44.26
CA VAL A 20 -5.61 38.21 -43.58
C VAL A 20 -5.52 38.48 -42.09
N LEU A 21 -6.57 39.05 -41.51
CA LEU A 21 -6.77 39.14 -40.06
C LEU A 21 -7.42 37.83 -39.58
N ILE A 22 -6.63 36.98 -38.90
CA ILE A 22 -7.13 35.79 -38.21
C ILE A 22 -7.54 36.20 -36.80
N LEU A 23 -8.85 36.15 -36.52
CA LEU A 23 -9.41 36.32 -35.18
C LEU A 23 -9.43 34.95 -34.48
N LEU A 24 -8.45 34.69 -33.60
CA LEU A 24 -8.46 33.52 -32.71
C LEU A 24 -9.20 33.88 -31.41
N ALA A 25 -10.42 33.34 -31.24
CA ALA A 25 -11.14 33.38 -29.97
C ALA A 25 -10.64 32.24 -29.06
N LEU A 26 -10.22 32.63 -27.86
CA LEU A 26 -9.67 31.78 -26.79
C LEU A 26 -10.72 30.77 -26.27
N LEU A 27 -10.46 29.47 -26.47
CA LEU A 27 -11.05 28.41 -25.65
C LEU A 27 -10.27 28.37 -24.33
N ALA A 28 -10.82 28.96 -23.27
CA ALA A 28 -10.36 28.71 -21.90
C ALA A 28 -10.75 27.28 -21.50
N GLY A 29 -9.90 26.32 -21.89
CA GLY A 29 -9.97 24.98 -21.34
C GLY A 29 -9.59 25.03 -19.86
N CYS A 30 -10.47 24.53 -18.99
CA CYS A 30 -10.09 24.14 -17.64
C CYS A 30 -9.08 22.99 -17.76
N THR A 31 -7.80 23.32 -17.88
CA THR A 31 -6.74 22.33 -17.69
C THR A 31 -6.65 22.06 -16.21
N SER A 32 -7.21 20.94 -15.76
CA SER A 32 -6.81 20.33 -14.50
C SER A 32 -5.29 20.19 -14.55
N ALA A 33 -4.58 20.91 -13.67
CA ALA A 33 -3.14 20.75 -13.57
C ALA A 33 -2.87 19.25 -13.26
N PRO A 34 -1.92 18.61 -13.95
CA PRO A 34 -1.50 17.28 -13.55
C PRO A 34 -1.04 17.36 -12.09
N GLU A 35 -1.59 16.48 -11.23
CA GLU A 35 -1.06 16.29 -9.89
C GLU A 35 0.46 16.04 -10.03
N PRO A 36 1.28 16.67 -9.18
CA PRO A 36 2.71 16.41 -9.21
C PRO A 36 2.91 14.90 -9.06
N ALA A 37 3.63 14.30 -10.02
CA ALA A 37 4.08 12.92 -9.91
C ALA A 37 4.69 12.74 -8.51
N GLY A 38 4.09 11.84 -7.71
CA GLY A 38 4.56 11.55 -6.36
C GLY A 38 6.07 11.28 -6.38
N LYS A 39 6.78 11.70 -5.34
CA LYS A 39 8.18 11.32 -5.17
C LYS A 39 8.30 9.81 -5.32
N ASP A 40 9.30 9.32 -6.07
CA ASP A 40 9.58 7.89 -6.15
C ASP A 40 9.73 7.33 -4.73
N HIS A 41 8.74 6.54 -4.29
CA HIS A 41 8.75 5.82 -3.03
C HIS A 41 9.27 4.40 -3.22
N TRP A 42 9.72 3.79 -2.12
CA TRP A 42 10.29 2.44 -2.15
C TRP A 42 9.27 1.38 -2.57
N ARG A 43 9.68 0.38 -3.37
CA ARG A 43 8.85 -0.77 -3.73
C ARG A 43 9.64 -2.06 -3.52
N PRO A 44 9.30 -2.89 -2.53
CA PRO A 44 10.00 -4.14 -2.30
C PRO A 44 9.65 -5.18 -3.36
N GLU A 45 10.64 -5.92 -3.84
CA GLU A 45 10.48 -6.97 -4.85
C GLU A 45 10.04 -8.31 -4.21
N PRO A 46 9.37 -9.21 -4.96
CA PRO A 46 9.03 -10.56 -4.50
C PRO A 46 10.23 -11.31 -3.93
N GLY A 47 10.03 -12.05 -2.84
CA GLY A 47 11.09 -12.80 -2.16
C GLY A 47 12.03 -11.97 -1.27
N THR A 48 11.81 -10.65 -1.14
CA THR A 48 12.55 -9.80 -0.19
C THR A 48 12.39 -10.36 1.24
N ARG A 49 13.50 -10.75 1.89
CA ARG A 49 13.45 -11.27 3.27
C ARG A 49 13.14 -10.14 4.26
N TRP A 50 12.48 -10.47 5.35
CA TRP A 50 12.03 -9.47 6.32
C TRP A 50 12.06 -10.00 7.76
N GLN A 51 11.86 -9.10 8.71
CA GLN A 51 11.62 -9.37 10.12
C GLN A 51 10.43 -8.53 10.56
N TRP A 52 9.40 -9.20 11.07
CA TRP A 52 8.28 -8.53 11.73
C TRP A 52 8.49 -8.57 13.23
N GLN A 53 8.63 -7.41 13.88
CA GLN A 53 8.79 -7.31 15.32
C GLN A 53 8.02 -6.12 15.87
N LEU A 54 6.82 -6.37 16.39
CA LEU A 54 5.95 -5.35 16.95
C LEU A 54 6.03 -5.27 18.49
N SER A 55 6.72 -6.21 19.14
CA SER A 55 6.81 -6.23 20.59
C SER A 55 8.21 -6.51 21.14
N GLY A 56 8.35 -6.22 22.42
CA GLY A 56 9.60 -6.38 23.17
C GLY A 56 10.68 -5.40 22.73
N ARG A 57 11.90 -5.65 23.18
CA ARG A 57 13.06 -4.83 22.78
C ARG A 57 13.45 -5.16 21.35
N LEU A 58 13.48 -4.15 20.47
CA LEU A 58 13.96 -4.28 19.09
C LEU A 58 15.34 -4.96 19.06
N ASP A 59 15.44 -6.05 18.28
CA ASP A 59 16.70 -6.71 17.98
C ASP A 59 17.15 -6.37 16.55
N PRO A 60 18.13 -5.46 16.38
CA PRO A 60 18.60 -5.04 15.06
C PRO A 60 19.66 -5.97 14.46
N THR A 61 19.89 -7.15 15.06
CA THR A 61 20.94 -8.09 14.63
C THR A 61 20.47 -9.14 13.63
N VAL A 62 19.16 -9.29 13.43
CA VAL A 62 18.61 -10.21 12.42
C VAL A 62 19.02 -9.72 11.03
N ASP A 63 19.78 -10.54 10.31
CA ASP A 63 20.31 -10.17 9.00
C ASP A 63 19.26 -10.34 7.90
N VAL A 64 18.40 -9.34 7.72
CA VAL A 64 17.40 -9.24 6.66
C VAL A 64 17.29 -7.80 6.14
N PRO A 65 16.99 -7.59 4.84
CA PRO A 65 16.94 -6.25 4.26
C PRO A 65 15.76 -5.40 4.74
N VAL A 66 14.70 -5.99 5.29
CA VAL A 66 13.50 -5.27 5.71
C VAL A 66 13.14 -5.58 7.17
N TYR A 67 12.80 -4.55 7.92
CA TYR A 67 12.20 -4.65 9.25
C TYR A 67 10.83 -3.99 9.24
N ASP A 68 9.84 -4.64 9.84
CA ASP A 68 8.53 -4.08 10.15
C ASP A 68 8.41 -3.98 11.67
N ILE A 69 8.27 -2.76 12.17
CA ILE A 69 8.32 -2.42 13.60
C ILE A 69 7.24 -1.40 13.95
N ASP A 70 6.82 -1.39 15.21
CA ASP A 70 5.78 -0.48 15.69
C ASP A 70 6.17 1.01 15.53
N GLY A 71 5.29 1.76 14.87
CA GLY A 71 5.52 3.16 14.55
C GLY A 71 5.50 4.09 15.74
N PHE A 72 4.79 3.76 16.82
CA PHE A 72 4.73 4.58 18.03
C PHE A 72 5.86 4.26 19.01
N ASP A 73 6.17 2.97 19.18
CA ASP A 73 7.15 2.48 20.18
C ASP A 73 8.60 2.74 19.75
N HIS A 74 8.83 3.03 18.47
CA HIS A 74 10.14 3.32 17.93
C HIS A 74 10.24 4.74 17.37
N GLY A 75 11.35 5.41 17.68
CA GLY A 75 11.67 6.76 17.22
C GLY A 75 12.73 6.77 16.11
N ALA A 76 13.02 7.97 15.58
CA ALA A 76 13.97 8.18 14.48
C ALA A 76 15.37 7.59 14.73
N ALA A 77 15.81 7.51 16.00
CA ALA A 77 17.10 6.92 16.35
C ALA A 77 17.16 5.41 16.03
N ALA A 78 16.07 4.66 16.26
CA ALA A 78 15.98 3.24 15.96
C ALA A 78 15.93 2.99 14.45
N VAL A 79 15.10 3.75 13.74
CA VAL A 79 15.01 3.73 12.27
C VAL A 79 16.36 4.05 11.64
N GLY A 80 17.02 5.11 12.10
CA GLY A 80 18.35 5.49 11.66
C GLY A 80 19.42 4.43 11.94
N ASP A 81 19.29 3.63 13.00
CA ASP A 81 20.20 2.50 13.24
C ASP A 81 20.02 1.37 12.23
N LEU A 82 18.77 0.99 11.95
CA LEU A 82 18.46 0.00 10.92
C LEU A 82 18.92 0.49 9.53
N HIS A 83 18.74 1.76 9.21
CA HIS A 83 19.25 2.35 7.96
C HIS A 83 20.77 2.29 7.86
N ARG A 84 21.52 2.61 8.92
CA ARG A 84 23.00 2.47 8.95
C ARG A 84 23.46 1.02 8.74
N ARG A 85 22.60 0.05 9.07
CA ARG A 85 22.81 -1.38 8.82
C ARG A 85 22.35 -1.81 7.42
N GLY A 86 21.97 -0.86 6.55
CA GLY A 86 21.53 -1.11 5.18
C GLY A 86 20.12 -1.71 5.08
N ARG A 87 19.25 -1.47 6.07
CA ARG A 87 17.89 -2.01 6.09
C ARG A 87 16.87 -0.97 5.65
N LYS A 88 15.74 -1.43 5.13
CA LYS A 88 14.49 -0.67 4.97
C LYS A 88 13.58 -0.92 6.17
N VAL A 89 12.80 0.08 6.57
CA VAL A 89 11.97 0.03 7.78
C VAL A 89 10.52 0.39 7.46
N ILE A 90 9.61 -0.54 7.75
CA ILE A 90 8.16 -0.41 7.64
C ILE A 90 7.61 0.01 9.00
N CYS A 91 6.68 0.96 8.99
CA CYS A 91 5.99 1.52 10.15
C CYS A 91 4.64 0.83 10.35
N TYR A 92 4.51 -0.06 11.32
CA TYR A 92 3.21 -0.61 11.70
C TYR A 92 2.32 0.48 12.31
N LEU A 93 1.07 0.55 11.86
CA LEU A 93 0.02 1.41 12.40
C LEU A 93 -1.35 0.72 12.28
N SER A 94 -2.15 0.66 13.35
CA SER A 94 -3.57 0.30 13.18
C SER A 94 -4.35 1.47 12.57
N THR A 95 -5.02 1.23 11.44
CA THR A 95 -5.84 2.24 10.74
C THR A 95 -7.33 1.91 10.76
N GLY A 96 -7.68 0.62 10.79
CA GLY A 96 -9.07 0.18 10.94
C GLY A 96 -9.53 -0.06 12.38
N ALA A 97 -8.63 0.01 13.36
CA ALA A 97 -8.98 -0.09 14.78
C ALA A 97 -8.39 1.06 15.60
N TRP A 98 -9.11 1.42 16.66
CA TRP A 98 -8.71 2.30 17.73
C TRP A 98 -8.08 1.48 18.84
N GLU A 99 -6.91 1.91 19.30
CA GLU A 99 -6.12 1.29 20.35
C GLU A 99 -6.08 2.23 21.56
N ASP A 100 -6.60 1.79 22.70
CA ASP A 100 -6.77 2.65 23.88
C ASP A 100 -5.45 3.07 24.55
N PHE A 101 -4.39 2.31 24.30
CA PHE A 101 -3.04 2.51 24.82
C PHE A 101 -2.20 3.49 23.96
N ARG A 102 -2.68 3.90 22.78
CA ARG A 102 -1.94 4.85 21.94
C ARG A 102 -1.99 6.26 22.52
N PRO A 103 -0.90 7.04 22.42
CA PRO A 103 -0.83 8.38 23.02
C PRO A 103 -1.83 9.37 22.42
N ASP A 104 -2.36 9.09 21.23
CA ASP A 104 -3.38 9.88 20.54
C ASP A 104 -4.80 9.32 20.71
N ALA A 105 -5.01 8.26 21.51
CA ALA A 105 -6.30 7.60 21.69
C ALA A 105 -7.42 8.57 22.09
N GLY A 106 -7.11 9.57 22.92
CA GLY A 106 -8.04 10.60 23.37
C GLY A 106 -8.53 11.57 22.28
N LYS A 107 -7.91 11.57 21.09
CA LYS A 107 -8.35 12.39 19.95
C LYS A 107 -9.51 11.76 19.16
N PHE A 108 -9.75 10.46 19.34
CA PHE A 108 -10.81 9.75 18.63
C PHE A 108 -12.14 9.91 19.38
N PRO A 109 -13.18 10.51 18.75
CA PRO A 109 -14.47 10.65 19.40
C PRO A 109 -15.14 9.29 19.59
N ALA A 110 -16.00 9.18 20.60
CA ALA A 110 -16.75 7.95 20.87
C ALA A 110 -17.60 7.48 19.67
N SER A 111 -18.04 8.41 18.82
CA SER A 111 -18.89 8.13 17.65
C SER A 111 -18.23 7.28 16.57
N VAL A 112 -16.89 7.17 16.55
CA VAL A 112 -16.18 6.35 15.56
C VAL A 112 -15.67 5.03 16.14
N ARG A 113 -15.87 4.76 17.44
CA ARG A 113 -15.39 3.55 18.10
C ARG A 113 -16.49 2.48 18.15
N GLY A 114 -16.16 1.30 17.65
CA GLY A 114 -17.05 0.17 17.50
C GLY A 114 -16.84 -0.90 18.58
N LYS A 115 -17.05 -2.15 18.18
CA LYS A 115 -16.82 -3.32 19.03
C LYS A 115 -15.34 -3.69 19.08
N GLY A 116 -14.96 -4.42 20.12
CA GLY A 116 -13.63 -5.02 20.21
C GLY A 116 -13.34 -5.92 19.01
N ASN A 117 -12.10 -5.92 18.51
CA ASN A 117 -11.70 -6.73 17.36
C ASN A 117 -11.17 -8.13 17.73
N GLY A 118 -11.07 -8.42 19.03
CA GLY A 118 -10.51 -9.69 19.55
C GLY A 118 -9.21 -9.49 20.32
N TRP A 119 -8.57 -8.33 20.20
CA TRP A 119 -7.38 -7.94 20.95
C TRP A 119 -7.75 -6.99 22.09
N GLU A 120 -7.08 -7.14 23.23
CA GLU A 120 -7.32 -6.31 24.41
C GLU A 120 -6.91 -4.86 24.13
N GLY A 121 -7.80 -3.91 24.43
CA GLY A 121 -7.58 -2.48 24.16
C GLY A 121 -7.86 -2.05 22.71
N GLU A 122 -8.27 -2.97 21.82
CA GLU A 122 -8.52 -2.67 20.41
C GLU A 122 -10.00 -2.75 20.00
N TYR A 123 -10.46 -1.73 19.27
CA TYR A 123 -11.85 -1.58 18.87
C TYR A 123 -11.96 -1.12 17.42
N TRP A 124 -12.80 -1.75 16.62
CA TRP A 124 -13.01 -1.35 15.22
C TRP A 124 -13.42 0.11 15.07
N LEU A 125 -12.97 0.76 14.00
CA LEU A 125 -13.33 2.12 13.64
C LEU A 125 -14.49 2.18 12.63
N ASP A 126 -15.32 3.22 12.69
CA ASP A 126 -16.27 3.55 11.61
C ASP A 126 -15.54 4.22 10.45
N ILE A 127 -14.95 3.41 9.57
CA ILE A 127 -14.18 3.87 8.40
C ILE A 127 -14.98 4.72 7.39
N ARG A 128 -16.31 4.82 7.56
CA ARG A 128 -17.15 5.73 6.75
C ARG A 128 -16.97 7.19 7.15
N ARG A 129 -16.51 7.46 8.38
CA ARG A 129 -16.28 8.80 8.94
C ARG A 129 -14.90 9.34 8.56
N THR A 130 -14.64 9.43 7.26
CA THR A 130 -13.36 9.94 6.74
C THR A 130 -13.12 11.40 7.13
N ASP A 131 -14.18 12.18 7.35
CA ASP A 131 -14.10 13.54 7.89
C ASP A 131 -13.40 13.64 9.25
N ILE A 132 -13.46 12.56 10.04
CA ILE A 132 -12.78 12.44 11.34
C ILE A 132 -11.47 11.67 11.19
N LEU A 133 -11.49 10.55 10.47
CA LEU A 133 -10.38 9.61 10.44
C LEU A 133 -9.22 10.05 9.54
N GLU A 134 -9.49 10.74 8.42
CA GLU A 134 -8.44 11.20 7.51
C GLU A 134 -7.36 12.04 8.22
N PRO A 135 -7.70 13.15 8.92
CA PRO A 135 -6.67 13.95 9.59
C PRO A 135 -5.97 13.20 10.73
N LEU A 136 -6.63 12.23 11.38
CA LEU A 136 -6.01 11.42 12.43
C LEU A 136 -4.98 10.44 11.84
N MET A 137 -5.35 9.75 10.76
CA MET A 137 -4.44 8.82 10.08
C MET A 137 -3.31 9.55 9.36
N GLU A 138 -3.58 10.70 8.75
CA GLU A 138 -2.55 11.55 8.15
C GLU A 138 -1.49 11.93 9.19
N ARG A 139 -1.89 12.32 10.40
CA ARG A 139 -0.94 12.62 11.49
C ARG A 139 -0.10 11.42 11.93
N ARG A 140 -0.66 10.20 11.92
CA ARG A 140 0.10 8.97 12.23
C ARG A 140 1.09 8.63 11.12
N ILE A 141 0.68 8.76 9.86
CA ILE A 141 1.51 8.53 8.68
C ILE A 141 2.63 9.58 8.56
N GLU A 142 2.31 10.85 8.80
CA GLU A 142 3.27 11.96 8.87
C GLU A 142 4.34 11.68 9.93
N MET A 143 3.95 11.19 11.11
CA MET A 143 4.90 10.78 12.16
C MET A 143 5.86 9.68 11.66
N CYS A 144 5.39 8.68 10.91
CA CYS A 144 6.27 7.68 10.32
C CYS A 144 7.28 8.32 9.34
N ALA A 145 6.82 9.25 8.50
CA ALA A 145 7.72 9.97 7.58
C ALA A 145 8.76 10.83 8.32
N GLU A 146 8.34 11.57 9.34
CA GLU A 146 9.23 12.40 10.18
C GLU A 146 10.29 11.57 10.91
N LYS A 147 9.93 10.34 11.32
CA LYS A 147 10.86 9.40 11.94
C LYS A 147 11.79 8.71 10.93
N GLY A 148 11.57 8.90 9.63
CA GLY A 148 12.39 8.38 8.55
C GLY A 148 12.05 6.96 8.13
N PHE A 149 10.85 6.44 8.44
CA PHE A 149 10.43 5.15 7.91
C PHE A 149 10.37 5.18 6.37
N ASP A 150 10.49 4.01 5.73
CA ASP A 150 10.42 3.87 4.27
C ASP A 150 9.01 3.52 3.78
N ALA A 151 8.17 2.99 4.67
CA ALA A 151 6.83 2.50 4.35
C ALA A 151 5.92 2.49 5.57
N VAL A 152 4.62 2.29 5.34
CA VAL A 152 3.60 2.00 6.36
C VAL A 152 2.99 0.62 6.10
N GLU A 153 2.79 -0.15 7.18
CA GLU A 153 1.88 -1.29 7.22
C GLU A 153 0.64 -0.85 8.02
N PRO A 154 -0.45 -0.50 7.32
CA PRO A 154 -1.71 -0.13 7.96
C PRO A 154 -2.51 -1.40 8.29
N ASP A 155 -2.75 -1.64 9.57
CA ASP A 155 -3.48 -2.82 10.04
C ASP A 155 -4.99 -2.62 10.07
N ASN A 156 -5.73 -3.73 10.20
CA ASN A 156 -7.19 -3.80 10.30
C ASN A 156 -7.93 -3.31 9.02
N MET A 157 -7.41 -3.65 7.84
CA MET A 157 -7.93 -3.18 6.54
C MET A 157 -9.12 -3.97 5.97
N ASP A 158 -9.75 -4.85 6.75
CA ASP A 158 -10.80 -5.78 6.30
C ASP A 158 -12.03 -5.76 7.23
N GLY A 159 -12.29 -4.62 7.88
CA GLY A 159 -13.41 -4.42 8.81
C GLY A 159 -14.77 -4.79 8.24
N TYR A 160 -15.01 -4.66 6.92
CA TYR A 160 -16.28 -5.09 6.30
C TYR A 160 -16.56 -6.60 6.41
N ARG A 161 -15.54 -7.43 6.65
CA ARG A 161 -15.68 -8.88 6.88
C ARG A 161 -15.92 -9.22 8.36
N ASN A 162 -15.87 -8.20 9.23
CA ASN A 162 -15.84 -8.36 10.68
C ASN A 162 -17.07 -7.76 11.37
N ARG A 163 -17.31 -8.18 12.62
CA ARG A 163 -18.40 -7.65 13.45
C ARG A 163 -18.00 -6.35 14.14
N THR A 164 -17.82 -5.28 13.36
CA THR A 164 -17.28 -4.01 13.85
C THR A 164 -18.23 -3.23 14.76
N GLY A 165 -19.53 -3.54 14.73
CA GLY A 165 -20.56 -2.68 15.34
C GLY A 165 -21.04 -1.56 14.43
N PHE A 166 -20.45 -1.42 13.23
CA PHE A 166 -20.91 -0.53 12.17
C PHE A 166 -21.32 -1.36 10.94
N PRO A 167 -22.27 -0.88 10.12
CA PRO A 167 -22.68 -1.55 8.90
C PRO A 167 -21.69 -1.25 7.77
N LEU A 168 -20.44 -1.67 7.92
CA LEU A 168 -19.40 -1.46 6.92
C LEU A 168 -19.64 -2.36 5.70
N THR A 169 -19.55 -1.77 4.51
CA THR A 169 -19.62 -2.50 3.24
C THR A 169 -18.24 -2.67 2.61
N ALA A 170 -18.12 -3.61 1.68
CA ALA A 170 -16.90 -3.73 0.86
C ALA A 170 -16.54 -2.42 0.13
N ALA A 171 -17.54 -1.64 -0.30
CA ALA A 171 -17.30 -0.34 -0.93
C ALA A 171 -16.76 0.72 0.04
N ASP A 172 -17.14 0.64 1.32
CA ASP A 172 -16.59 1.50 2.37
C ASP A 172 -15.12 1.16 2.64
N GLN A 173 -14.81 -0.13 2.73
CA GLN A 173 -13.44 -0.61 2.91
C GLN A 173 -12.55 -0.20 1.75
N LEU A 174 -13.00 -0.47 0.51
CA LEU A 174 -12.26 -0.10 -0.70
C LEU A 174 -11.93 1.41 -0.74
N ARG A 175 -12.91 2.25 -0.40
CA ARG A 175 -12.73 3.71 -0.36
C ARG A 175 -11.72 4.13 0.72
N TYR A 176 -11.80 3.52 1.90
CA TYR A 176 -10.91 3.83 3.02
C TYR A 176 -9.48 3.35 2.77
N ASN A 177 -9.30 2.12 2.29
CA ASN A 177 -7.99 1.55 1.98
C ASN A 177 -7.25 2.39 0.92
N ARG A 178 -7.96 2.85 -0.13
CA ARG A 178 -7.39 3.80 -1.11
C ARG A 178 -7.05 5.16 -0.51
N LEU A 179 -7.81 5.63 0.47
CA LEU A 179 -7.48 6.87 1.18
C LEU A 179 -6.17 6.72 1.96
N ILE A 180 -5.99 5.63 2.70
CA ILE A 180 -4.76 5.33 3.44
C ILE A 180 -3.56 5.21 2.49
N ALA A 181 -3.72 4.53 1.36
CA ALA A 181 -2.66 4.43 0.36
C ALA A 181 -2.23 5.81 -0.18
N ARG A 182 -3.20 6.65 -0.58
CA ARG A 182 -2.93 8.02 -1.02
C ARG A 182 -2.21 8.84 0.04
N LEU A 183 -2.62 8.73 1.31
CA LEU A 183 -1.98 9.42 2.43
C LEU A 183 -0.51 9.03 2.55
N ALA A 184 -0.20 7.74 2.55
CA ALA A 184 1.19 7.25 2.61
C ALA A 184 2.04 7.80 1.46
N HIS A 185 1.53 7.72 0.21
CA HIS A 185 2.23 8.24 -0.96
C HIS A 185 2.43 9.76 -0.91
N ARG A 186 1.47 10.55 -0.38
CA ARG A 186 1.64 12.00 -0.17
C ARG A 186 2.83 12.32 0.73
N HIS A 187 3.13 11.46 1.69
CA HIS A 187 4.28 11.58 2.59
C HIS A 187 5.54 10.88 2.07
N GLY A 188 5.54 10.36 0.84
CA GLY A 188 6.68 9.69 0.21
C GLY A 188 6.98 8.30 0.77
N LEU A 189 6.01 7.69 1.47
CA LEU A 189 6.11 6.37 2.06
C LEU A 189 5.48 5.33 1.13
N ALA A 190 6.09 4.16 1.02
CA ALA A 190 5.42 3.00 0.45
C ALA A 190 4.28 2.53 1.36
N VAL A 191 3.34 1.73 0.85
CA VAL A 191 2.22 1.23 1.66
C VAL A 191 1.88 -0.23 1.37
N GLY A 192 1.69 -1.00 2.44
CA GLY A 192 1.28 -2.40 2.37
C GLY A 192 -0.24 -2.57 2.45
N LEU A 193 -0.82 -3.51 1.70
CA LEU A 193 -2.17 -3.99 1.97
C LEU A 193 -2.08 -5.11 3.01
N LYS A 194 -2.64 -4.91 4.19
CA LYS A 194 -2.69 -5.92 5.25
C LYS A 194 -3.96 -6.76 5.11
N ASN A 195 -3.79 -8.05 4.83
CA ASN A 195 -4.88 -9.00 4.58
C ASN A 195 -5.81 -8.49 3.46
N ASP A 196 -7.12 -8.36 3.72
CA ASP A 196 -8.14 -7.89 2.76
C ASP A 196 -8.10 -8.59 1.38
N LEU A 197 -7.87 -9.91 1.39
CA LEU A 197 -7.60 -10.70 0.18
C LEU A 197 -8.69 -10.56 -0.89
N GLY A 198 -9.96 -10.48 -0.46
CA GLY A 198 -11.11 -10.39 -1.34
C GLY A 198 -11.21 -9.08 -2.14
N GLN A 199 -10.43 -8.04 -1.79
CA GLN A 199 -10.39 -6.76 -2.53
C GLN A 199 -9.06 -6.53 -3.26
N ILE A 200 -8.15 -7.51 -3.25
CA ILE A 200 -6.86 -7.42 -3.97
C ILE A 200 -7.04 -7.05 -5.46
N PRO A 201 -7.99 -7.62 -6.22
CA PRO A 201 -8.14 -7.26 -7.64
C PRO A 201 -8.38 -5.75 -7.87
N GLU A 202 -9.03 -5.07 -6.93
CA GLU A 202 -9.30 -3.64 -6.99
C GLU A 202 -8.26 -2.77 -6.28
N LEU A 203 -7.55 -3.30 -5.28
CA LEU A 203 -6.61 -2.54 -4.45
C LEU A 203 -5.15 -2.69 -4.87
N GLU A 204 -4.74 -3.78 -5.51
CA GLU A 204 -3.33 -4.02 -5.87
C GLU A 204 -2.65 -2.80 -6.53
N PRO A 205 -3.26 -2.07 -7.48
CA PRO A 205 -2.63 -0.91 -8.11
C PRO A 205 -2.31 0.25 -7.16
N ASP A 206 -3.06 0.36 -6.05
CA ASP A 206 -2.93 1.43 -5.06
C ASP A 206 -1.84 1.14 -4.00
N PHE A 207 -1.37 -0.11 -3.87
CA PHE A 207 -0.42 -0.54 -2.84
C PHE A 207 0.92 -1.00 -3.42
N ASP A 208 1.98 -0.96 -2.62
CA ASP A 208 3.35 -1.27 -3.06
C ASP A 208 3.83 -2.66 -2.67
N PHE A 209 3.15 -3.28 -1.71
CA PHE A 209 3.36 -4.65 -1.23
C PHE A 209 2.11 -5.15 -0.50
N ALA A 210 2.12 -6.41 -0.10
CA ALA A 210 1.12 -6.96 0.81
C ALA A 210 1.77 -7.53 2.07
N VAL A 211 1.05 -7.46 3.18
CA VAL A 211 1.34 -8.20 4.41
C VAL A 211 0.16 -9.14 4.65
N ASN A 212 0.42 -10.42 4.80
CA ASN A 212 -0.63 -11.39 5.05
C ASN A 212 -0.29 -12.30 6.22
N GLU A 213 -1.33 -12.60 6.99
CA GLU A 213 -1.31 -13.62 8.01
C GLU A 213 -2.13 -14.82 7.55
N GLN A 214 -1.56 -16.00 7.73
CA GLN A 214 -2.27 -17.28 7.75
C GLN A 214 -2.92 -17.73 6.44
N CYS A 215 -2.51 -17.20 5.27
CA CYS A 215 -3.12 -17.66 4.02
C CYS A 215 -2.95 -19.15 3.77
N ALA A 216 -1.91 -19.80 4.30
CA ALA A 216 -1.71 -21.23 4.13
C ALA A 216 -2.55 -22.03 5.12
N GLN A 217 -2.78 -21.51 6.33
CA GLN A 217 -3.73 -22.10 7.27
C GLN A 217 -5.18 -22.09 6.71
N TYR A 218 -5.52 -21.10 5.90
CA TYR A 218 -6.86 -20.93 5.33
C TYR A 218 -6.97 -21.27 3.83
N ASP A 219 -5.95 -21.87 3.24
CA ASP A 219 -5.91 -22.27 1.82
C ASP A 219 -6.22 -21.13 0.82
N GLU A 220 -5.80 -19.90 1.14
CA GLU A 220 -6.13 -18.66 0.41
C GLU A 220 -4.90 -17.94 -0.19
N CYS A 221 -3.70 -18.53 -0.13
CA CYS A 221 -2.47 -17.87 -0.60
C CYS A 221 -2.44 -17.50 -2.09
N GLU A 222 -3.21 -18.17 -2.94
CA GLU A 222 -3.28 -17.85 -4.37
C GLU A 222 -3.90 -16.46 -4.63
N GLU A 223 -4.72 -15.96 -3.70
CA GLU A 223 -5.34 -14.62 -3.78
C GLU A 223 -4.29 -13.50 -3.73
N LEU A 224 -3.09 -13.77 -3.18
CA LEU A 224 -1.98 -12.81 -3.10
C LEU A 224 -1.14 -12.73 -4.39
N THR A 225 -1.35 -13.63 -5.35
CA THR A 225 -0.54 -13.66 -6.59
C THR A 225 -0.61 -12.40 -7.46
N PRO A 226 -1.67 -11.57 -7.46
CA PRO A 226 -1.67 -10.30 -8.18
C PRO A 226 -0.50 -9.38 -7.78
N PHE A 227 -0.18 -9.27 -6.49
CA PHE A 227 0.99 -8.49 -6.03
C PHE A 227 2.29 -9.05 -6.61
N VAL A 228 2.51 -10.36 -6.51
CA VAL A 228 3.74 -10.99 -7.02
C VAL A 228 3.86 -10.84 -8.53
N LYS A 229 2.77 -11.02 -9.27
CA LYS A 229 2.72 -10.83 -10.74
C LYS A 229 3.01 -9.38 -11.14
N ALA A 230 2.64 -8.42 -10.30
CA ALA A 230 2.97 -7.00 -10.48
C ALA A 230 4.39 -6.63 -10.03
N GLY A 231 5.19 -7.60 -9.58
CA GLY A 231 6.56 -7.35 -9.11
C GLY A 231 6.62 -6.72 -7.72
N LYS A 232 5.59 -6.92 -6.89
CA LYS A 232 5.48 -6.40 -5.52
C LYS A 232 5.66 -7.52 -4.50
N ALA A 233 6.36 -7.22 -3.41
CA ALA A 233 6.57 -8.19 -2.34
C ALA A 233 5.26 -8.59 -1.65
N VAL A 234 5.22 -9.83 -1.18
CA VAL A 234 4.22 -10.30 -0.23
C VAL A 234 4.95 -10.84 1.00
N PHE A 235 4.86 -10.09 2.08
CA PHE A 235 5.38 -10.45 3.39
C PHE A 235 4.34 -11.32 4.10
N HIS A 236 4.65 -12.60 4.31
CA HIS A 236 3.68 -13.59 4.78
C HIS A 236 4.10 -14.18 6.13
N VAL A 237 3.14 -14.36 7.03
CA VAL A 237 3.35 -15.02 8.33
C VAL A 237 2.34 -16.11 8.60
N GLU A 238 2.83 -17.23 9.11
CA GLU A 238 2.04 -18.28 9.76
C GLU A 238 2.31 -18.28 11.26
N TYR A 239 1.31 -18.73 12.03
CA TYR A 239 1.41 -18.93 13.49
C TYR A 239 1.19 -20.39 13.89
N GLU A 240 0.27 -21.06 13.20
CA GLU A 240 -0.23 -22.38 13.60
C GLU A 240 0.41 -23.52 12.80
N LEU A 241 0.77 -23.25 11.55
CA LEU A 241 1.36 -24.27 10.68
C LEU A 241 2.88 -24.35 10.85
N PRO A 242 3.46 -25.57 10.94
CA PRO A 242 4.91 -25.71 10.87
C PRO A 242 5.41 -25.38 9.46
N VAL A 243 6.62 -24.83 9.35
CA VAL A 243 7.23 -24.40 8.06
C VAL A 243 7.20 -25.47 6.96
N ALA A 244 7.23 -26.76 7.32
CA ALA A 244 7.16 -27.85 6.35
C ALA A 244 5.83 -27.90 5.58
N ARG A 245 4.75 -27.30 6.11
CA ARG A 245 3.42 -27.31 5.50
C ARG A 245 3.22 -26.21 4.47
N PHE A 246 3.78 -25.01 4.68
CA PHE A 246 3.50 -23.86 3.81
C PHE A 246 4.70 -23.41 2.96
N CYS A 247 5.94 -23.77 3.32
CA CYS A 247 7.11 -23.22 2.64
C CYS A 247 7.29 -23.68 1.19
N ALA A 248 6.76 -24.84 0.81
CA ALA A 248 6.79 -25.27 -0.59
C ALA A 248 5.93 -24.37 -1.46
N ASP A 249 4.68 -24.12 -1.04
CA ASP A 249 3.76 -23.24 -1.75
C ASP A 249 4.18 -21.78 -1.68
N SER A 250 4.63 -21.29 -0.53
CA SER A 250 5.19 -19.94 -0.42
C SER A 250 6.31 -19.68 -1.43
N ARG A 251 7.24 -20.62 -1.63
CA ARG A 251 8.30 -20.47 -2.64
C ARG A 251 7.76 -20.50 -4.05
N ARG A 252 6.80 -21.39 -4.34
CA ARG A 252 6.13 -21.48 -5.64
C ARG A 252 5.41 -20.17 -5.98
N LEU A 253 4.81 -19.53 -4.98
CA LEU A 253 4.05 -18.30 -5.09
C LEU A 253 4.89 -17.02 -4.98
N GLY A 254 6.17 -17.11 -4.63
CA GLY A 254 7.04 -15.94 -4.47
C GLY A 254 6.82 -15.15 -3.16
N LEU A 255 6.18 -15.76 -2.16
CA LEU A 255 5.92 -15.12 -0.86
C LEU A 255 7.17 -15.17 0.02
N SER A 256 7.38 -14.11 0.79
CA SER A 256 8.41 -14.01 1.83
C SER A 256 7.87 -14.48 3.17
N SER A 257 7.93 -15.79 3.44
CA SER A 257 7.22 -16.38 4.58
C SER A 257 8.05 -16.58 5.84
N LEU A 258 7.44 -16.33 6.99
CA LEU A 258 7.95 -16.64 8.33
C LEU A 258 6.92 -17.46 9.11
N LEU A 259 7.40 -18.35 9.98
CA LEU A 259 6.61 -18.79 11.13
C LEU A 259 6.96 -17.87 12.31
N LYS A 260 5.94 -17.30 12.94
CA LYS A 260 6.04 -16.37 14.08
C LYS A 260 5.20 -16.90 15.24
N LYS A 261 5.33 -16.25 16.40
CA LYS A 261 4.37 -16.38 17.50
C LYS A 261 3.49 -15.14 17.51
N TYR A 262 2.28 -15.26 18.06
CA TYR A 262 1.29 -14.18 18.11
C TYR A 262 1.78 -12.89 18.76
N GLU A 263 2.69 -12.97 19.73
CA GLU A 263 3.22 -11.75 20.36
C GLU A 263 4.11 -10.92 19.42
N LEU A 264 4.52 -11.45 18.26
CA LEU A 264 5.35 -10.75 17.27
C LEU A 264 6.65 -10.16 17.85
N GLY A 265 7.28 -10.90 18.76
CA GLY A 265 8.62 -10.57 19.30
C GLY A 265 9.75 -10.96 18.33
N VAL A 266 10.98 -11.07 18.86
CA VAL A 266 12.19 -11.38 18.05
C VAL A 266 12.09 -12.74 17.35
N TRP A 267 11.50 -13.75 18.01
CA TRP A 267 11.48 -15.13 17.53
C TRP A 267 10.89 -15.24 16.12
N ARG A 268 11.54 -16.03 15.28
CA ARG A 268 11.10 -16.33 13.91
C ARG A 268 11.67 -17.68 13.48
N GLN A 269 11.00 -18.31 12.53
CA GLN A 269 11.55 -19.42 11.78
C GLN A 269 11.30 -19.18 10.29
N GLU A 270 12.38 -19.08 9.51
CA GLU A 270 12.29 -18.87 8.06
C GLU A 270 12.06 -20.19 7.31
N CYS A 271 11.49 -20.07 6.10
CA CYS A 271 11.47 -21.18 5.18
C CYS A 271 12.90 -21.62 4.82
N PRO A 272 13.24 -22.93 4.95
CA PRO A 272 14.55 -23.41 4.54
C PRO A 272 14.82 -23.08 3.07
N LYS A 273 16.05 -22.66 2.77
CA LYS A 273 16.52 -22.54 1.39
C LYS A 273 16.30 -23.89 0.71
N GLY A 274 15.59 -23.90 -0.43
CA GLY A 274 15.39 -25.14 -1.19
C GLY A 274 16.75 -25.75 -1.49
N ARG A 275 16.93 -27.06 -1.26
CA ARG A 275 18.13 -27.74 -1.74
C ARG A 275 18.17 -27.55 -3.26
N ALA A 276 19.25 -26.97 -3.79
CA ALA A 276 19.52 -27.05 -5.21
C ALA A 276 19.45 -28.54 -5.59
N ARG A 277 18.54 -28.90 -6.49
CA ARG A 277 18.54 -30.25 -7.04
C ARG A 277 19.83 -30.35 -7.85
N ASN A 278 20.85 -31.01 -7.30
CA ASN A 278 21.94 -31.51 -8.13
C ASN A 278 21.29 -32.49 -9.11
N GLY A 279 21.42 -32.17 -10.41
CA GLY A 279 20.89 -32.98 -11.51
C GLY A 279 21.53 -34.36 -11.59
#